data_AF-A0A4P5WQQ3-F1
#
_entry.id   AF-A0A4P5WQQ3-F1
#
_cell.length_a   1.000
_cell.length_b   1.000
_cell.length_c   1.000
_cell.angle_alpha   90.00
_cell.angle_beta   90.00
_cell.angle_gamma   90.00
#
_symmetry.space_group_name_H-M   'P 1'
#
loop_
_entity.id
_entity.type
_entity.pdbx_description
1 polymer ?
#
loop_
_entity_poly.entity_id
_entity_poly.type
_entity_poly.pdbx_seq_one_letter_code
_entity_poly.pdbx_strand_id
1 'polypeptide(L)'
;MKALMSVAALIGVIGILLLTGMILDIVPSNTVRLVEGYMPMQVLFELTLFVAGFTGLSYMLGTMGMAFPRFWQGIAFWCFILLYLKFRVYPPIPFSVRAMYGTVSLIAVFMWVSANEEDWKKFKQPIMNILDAQSGANKLLRYAYLVLLPVLIGGFSYNAMVPKSEEPIELRTVHPAPPASTKVHGKTYTLQTAQNPYRVNLEGKFDQEYSNANIVEQGMGRLMKPNANPWDKDAKGYLKYVREGGEIFFQNCHFCHGDNLNGRGLHAFAFNPIPANFTDPGTIAQLQETFIFWRIAKGGIGLPNEGFPWASVMPPWEQHLTVDEIWKVILFEYWHTGYYPRTWD
;
A
#
# COMPACT_ATOMS: atom_id res chain seq x y z
N MET A 1 28.40 -48.90 2.96
CA MET A 1 28.39 -47.56 3.60
C MET A 1 29.27 -46.54 2.88
N LYS A 2 30.58 -46.75 2.71
CA LYS A 2 31.47 -45.75 2.06
C LYS A 2 31.04 -45.33 0.65
N ALA A 3 30.74 -46.29 -0.24
CA ALA A 3 30.29 -45.99 -1.60
C ALA A 3 28.98 -45.18 -1.66
N LEU A 4 28.01 -45.52 -0.80
CA LEU A 4 26.73 -44.78 -0.69
C LEU A 4 26.94 -43.34 -0.21
N MET A 5 27.84 -43.13 0.76
CA MET A 5 28.17 -41.79 1.27
C MET A 5 28.95 -40.96 0.26
N SER A 6 29.79 -41.58 -0.57
CA SER A 6 30.47 -40.91 -1.68
C SER A 6 29.48 -40.45 -2.76
N VAL A 7 28.49 -41.26 -3.11
CA VAL A 7 27.43 -40.87 -4.05
C VAL A 7 26.59 -39.74 -3.48
N ALA A 8 26.22 -39.81 -2.20
CA ALA A 8 25.49 -38.74 -1.53
C ALA A 8 26.30 -37.42 -1.52
N ALA A 9 27.58 -37.46 -1.15
CA ALA A 9 28.45 -36.28 -1.15
C ALA A 9 28.53 -35.64 -2.54
N LEU A 10 28.60 -36.44 -3.61
CA LEU A 10 28.59 -35.95 -4.99
C LEU A 10 27.31 -35.16 -5.31
N ILE A 11 26.14 -35.67 -4.90
CA ILE A 11 24.85 -34.97 -5.05
C ILE A 11 24.86 -33.63 -4.32
N GLY A 12 25.41 -33.59 -3.09
CA GLY A 12 25.56 -32.36 -2.32
C GLY A 12 26.46 -31.32 -3.01
N VAL A 13 27.60 -31.76 -3.55
CA VAL A 13 28.53 -30.89 -4.30
C VAL A 13 27.88 -30.34 -5.57
N ILE A 14 27.19 -31.19 -6.34
CA ILE A 14 26.46 -30.76 -7.54
C ILE A 14 25.39 -29.71 -7.18
N GLY A 15 24.68 -29.92 -6.07
CA GLY A 15 23.70 -28.96 -5.55
C GLY A 15 24.29 -27.59 -5.25
N ILE A 16 25.42 -27.57 -4.53
CA ILE A 16 26.13 -26.34 -4.18
C ILE A 16 26.64 -25.64 -5.45
N LEU A 17 27.21 -26.38 -6.41
CA LEU A 17 27.71 -25.83 -7.66
C LEU A 17 26.59 -25.25 -8.53
N LEU A 18 25.47 -25.95 -8.65
CA LEU A 18 24.27 -25.47 -9.35
C LEU A 18 23.78 -24.16 -8.73
N LEU A 19 23.59 -24.15 -7.41
CA LEU A 19 23.10 -22.97 -6.70
C LEU A 19 24.08 -21.79 -6.80
N THR A 20 25.39 -22.06 -6.73
CA THR A 20 26.42 -21.04 -6.91
C THR A 20 26.41 -20.49 -8.33
N GLY A 21 26.23 -21.33 -9.35
CA GLY A 21 26.06 -20.90 -10.74
C GLY A 21 24.82 -20.03 -10.94
N MET A 22 23.73 -20.31 -10.23
CA MET A 22 22.52 -19.49 -10.23
C MET A 22 22.70 -18.16 -9.48
N ILE A 23 23.46 -18.14 -8.37
CA ILE A 23 23.76 -16.92 -7.62
C ILE A 23 24.64 -15.97 -8.45
N LEU A 24 25.63 -16.52 -9.17
CA LEU A 24 26.56 -15.76 -10.00
C LEU A 24 25.99 -15.43 -11.40
N ASP A 25 24.72 -15.75 -11.64
CA ASP A 25 24.01 -15.53 -12.92
C ASP A 25 24.66 -16.21 -14.15
N ILE A 26 25.49 -17.23 -13.90
CA ILE A 26 26.11 -18.08 -14.92
C ILE A 26 25.08 -19.09 -15.46
N VAL A 27 24.19 -19.56 -14.59
CA VAL A 27 23.08 -20.47 -14.92
C VAL A 27 21.77 -19.74 -14.63
N PRO A 28 21.04 -19.26 -15.64
CA PRO A 28 19.75 -18.62 -15.44
C PRO A 28 18.79 -19.55 -14.69
N SER A 29 18.04 -19.02 -13.72
CA SER A 29 17.10 -19.81 -12.89
C SER A 29 15.99 -20.51 -13.69
N ASN A 30 15.77 -20.09 -14.94
CA ASN A 30 14.82 -20.66 -15.89
C ASN A 30 15.40 -21.85 -16.71
N THR A 31 16.68 -22.19 -16.55
CA THR A 31 17.38 -23.25 -17.30
C THR A 31 16.93 -24.64 -16.87
N VAL A 32 16.66 -24.82 -15.57
CA VAL A 32 16.14 -26.07 -14.99
C VAL A 32 14.75 -25.81 -14.43
N ARG A 33 13.72 -25.84 -15.27
CA ARG A 33 12.35 -25.56 -14.82
C ARG A 33 11.82 -26.70 -13.94
N LEU A 34 11.14 -26.32 -12.86
CA LEU A 34 10.32 -27.27 -12.10
C LEU A 34 9.10 -27.62 -12.96
N VAL A 35 8.63 -28.87 -12.84
CA VAL A 35 7.48 -29.36 -13.61
C VAL A 35 6.20 -28.76 -13.05
N GLU A 36 5.44 -28.08 -13.91
CA GLU A 36 4.16 -27.48 -13.55
C GLU A 36 3.19 -28.54 -12.99
N GLY A 37 2.53 -28.23 -11.88
CA GLY A 37 1.66 -29.15 -11.16
C GLY A 37 2.35 -30.09 -10.15
N TYR A 38 3.66 -30.32 -10.27
CA TYR A 38 4.43 -31.17 -9.33
C TYR A 38 5.43 -30.40 -8.45
N MET A 39 5.48 -29.07 -8.61
CA MET A 39 6.44 -28.18 -7.95
C MET A 39 6.61 -28.43 -6.44
N PRO A 40 5.54 -28.58 -5.61
CA PRO A 40 5.71 -28.82 -4.18
C PRO A 40 6.43 -30.13 -3.87
N MET A 41 6.08 -31.22 -4.57
CA MET A 41 6.68 -32.53 -4.35
C MET A 41 8.11 -32.61 -4.85
N GLN A 42 8.40 -31.93 -5.97
CA GLN A 42 9.76 -31.85 -6.52
C GLN A 42 10.70 -31.08 -5.60
N VAL A 43 10.24 -29.96 -5.03
CA VAL A 43 11.04 -29.18 -4.07
C VAL A 43 11.34 -30.00 -2.82
N LEU A 44 10.36 -30.72 -2.28
CA LEU A 44 10.58 -31.60 -1.14
C LEU A 44 11.57 -32.72 -1.45
N PHE A 45 11.48 -33.31 -2.65
CA PHE A 45 12.39 -34.35 -3.10
C PHE A 45 13.83 -33.81 -3.28
N GLU A 46 14.00 -32.69 -3.99
CA GLU A 46 15.31 -32.04 -4.19
C GLU A 46 15.94 -31.67 -2.83
N LEU A 47 15.19 -31.06 -1.91
CA LEU A 47 15.67 -30.73 -0.57
C LEU A 47 16.05 -31.98 0.24
N THR A 48 15.30 -33.07 0.12
CA THR A 48 15.64 -34.35 0.78
C THR A 48 16.95 -34.92 0.25
N LEU A 49 17.18 -34.87 -1.07
CA LEU A 49 18.45 -35.25 -1.67
C LEU A 49 19.60 -34.36 -1.20
N PHE A 50 19.37 -33.05 -1.03
CA PHE A 50 20.39 -32.17 -0.48
C PHE A 50 20.69 -32.47 0.99
N VAL A 51 19.69 -32.78 1.83
CA VAL A 51 19.94 -33.24 3.22
C VAL A 51 20.85 -34.47 3.23
N ALA A 52 20.56 -35.47 2.39
CA ALA A 52 21.41 -36.64 2.23
C ALA A 52 22.82 -36.26 1.75
N GLY A 53 22.91 -35.32 0.80
CA GLY A 53 24.18 -34.85 0.25
C GLY A 53 25.05 -34.07 1.23
N PHE A 54 24.47 -33.15 2.01
CA PHE A 54 25.17 -32.44 3.09
C PHE A 54 25.64 -33.41 4.19
N THR A 55 24.83 -34.43 4.50
CA THR A 55 25.21 -35.48 5.45
C THR A 55 26.39 -36.30 4.93
N GLY A 56 26.34 -36.72 3.65
CA GLY A 56 27.44 -37.42 3.00
C GLY A 56 28.73 -36.58 2.92
N LEU A 57 28.62 -35.30 2.59
CA LEU A 57 29.74 -34.36 2.55
C LEU A 57 30.36 -34.17 3.93
N SER A 58 29.53 -33.97 4.97
CA SER A 58 30.01 -33.89 6.35
C SER A 58 30.71 -35.17 6.80
N TYR A 59 30.22 -36.34 6.41
CA TYR A 59 30.85 -37.62 6.73
C TYR A 59 32.21 -37.74 6.05
N MET A 60 32.29 -37.44 4.75
CA MET A 60 33.55 -37.48 3.99
C MET A 60 34.59 -36.53 4.56
N LEU A 61 34.23 -35.26 4.82
CA LEU A 61 35.13 -34.30 5.44
C LEU A 61 35.63 -34.78 6.81
N GLY A 62 34.75 -35.43 7.59
CA GLY A 62 35.12 -36.08 8.85
C GLY A 62 36.15 -37.19 8.67
N THR A 63 35.98 -38.06 7.66
CA THR A 63 36.95 -39.13 7.36
C THR A 63 38.31 -38.61 6.87
N MET A 64 38.34 -37.39 6.31
CA MET A 64 39.56 -36.70 5.86
C MET A 64 40.24 -35.89 6.98
N GLY A 65 39.74 -35.96 8.22
CA GLY A 65 40.28 -35.22 9.36
C GLY A 65 39.85 -33.75 9.43
N MET A 66 39.01 -33.27 8.50
CA MET A 66 38.46 -31.91 8.48
C MET A 66 37.03 -31.91 9.02
N ALA A 67 36.84 -32.32 10.27
CA ALA A 67 35.50 -32.36 10.88
C ALA A 67 34.90 -30.95 10.97
N PHE A 68 33.86 -30.68 10.20
CA PHE A 68 33.19 -29.39 10.21
C PHE A 68 32.30 -29.27 11.46
N PRO A 69 32.42 -28.22 12.31
CA PRO A 69 31.64 -28.14 13.55
C PRO A 69 30.12 -28.15 13.30
N ARG A 70 29.38 -28.83 14.19
CA ARG A 70 27.91 -28.93 14.10
C ARG A 70 27.21 -27.57 14.07
N PHE A 71 27.75 -26.60 14.79
CA PHE A 71 27.30 -25.21 14.77
C PHE A 71 27.25 -24.63 13.35
N TRP A 72 28.36 -24.73 12.62
CA TRP A 72 28.46 -24.19 11.27
C TRP A 72 27.70 -25.04 10.25
N GLN A 73 27.53 -26.34 10.47
CA GLN A 73 26.68 -27.18 9.63
C GLN A 73 25.23 -26.71 9.64
N GLY A 74 24.66 -26.45 10.83
CA GLY A 74 23.29 -25.96 10.96
C GLY A 74 23.09 -24.61 10.29
N ILE A 75 24.00 -23.66 10.53
CA ILE A 75 23.94 -22.33 9.90
C ILE A 75 24.07 -22.43 8.38
N ALA A 76 25.07 -23.16 7.88
CA ALA A 76 25.30 -23.30 6.44
C ALA A 76 24.10 -23.96 5.74
N PHE A 77 23.51 -24.98 6.36
CA PHE A 77 22.34 -25.66 5.80
C PHE A 77 21.10 -24.76 5.80
N TRP A 78 20.87 -23.98 6.85
CA TRP A 78 19.77 -23.00 6.86
C TRP A 78 19.97 -21.90 5.81
N CYS A 79 21.18 -21.34 5.71
CA CYS A 79 21.51 -20.37 4.66
C CYS A 79 21.33 -20.97 3.26
N PHE A 80 21.73 -22.22 3.05
CA PHE A 80 21.51 -22.94 1.80
C PHE A 80 20.01 -23.01 1.44
N ILE A 81 19.13 -23.33 2.39
CA ILE A 81 17.67 -23.35 2.15
C ILE A 81 17.16 -21.97 1.72
N LEU A 82 17.61 -20.88 2.37
CA LEU A 82 17.19 -19.53 2.01
C LEU A 82 17.64 -19.14 0.59
N LEU A 83 18.88 -19.51 0.22
CA LEU A 83 19.42 -19.27 -1.12
C LEU A 83 18.70 -20.13 -2.16
N TYR A 84 18.44 -21.40 -1.85
CA TYR A 84 17.66 -22.31 -2.69
C TYR A 84 16.28 -21.72 -2.98
N LEU A 85 15.54 -21.29 -1.95
CA LEU A 85 14.22 -20.68 -2.12
C LEU A 85 14.25 -19.37 -2.92
N LYS A 86 15.36 -18.62 -2.87
CA LYS A 86 15.52 -17.36 -3.60
C LYS A 86 15.90 -17.55 -5.08
N PHE A 87 16.79 -18.48 -5.38
CA PHE A 87 17.43 -18.59 -6.70
C PHE A 87 16.98 -19.81 -7.52
N ARG A 88 16.59 -20.91 -6.86
CA ARG A 88 16.20 -22.16 -7.55
C ARG A 88 14.72 -22.21 -7.91
N VAL A 89 13.86 -21.58 -7.11
CA VAL A 89 12.40 -21.61 -7.30
C VAL A 89 11.97 -20.48 -8.24
N TYR A 90 11.39 -20.85 -9.38
CA TYR A 90 10.83 -19.93 -10.38
C TYR A 90 9.37 -20.31 -10.70
N PRO A 91 8.42 -19.35 -10.79
CA PRO A 91 8.59 -17.90 -10.62
C PRO A 91 9.03 -17.49 -9.20
N PRO A 92 9.70 -16.33 -9.04
CA PRO A 92 10.26 -15.93 -7.76
C PRO A 92 9.16 -15.76 -6.71
N ILE A 93 9.29 -16.48 -5.61
CA ILE A 93 8.29 -16.47 -4.54
C ILE A 93 8.31 -15.15 -3.75
N PRO A 94 7.14 -14.62 -3.35
CA PRO A 94 7.03 -13.40 -2.55
C PRO A 94 7.85 -13.46 -1.26
N PHE A 95 8.29 -12.29 -0.77
CA PHE A 95 9.08 -12.21 0.46
C PHE A 95 8.39 -12.87 1.66
N SER A 96 7.08 -12.64 1.83
CA SER A 96 6.29 -13.21 2.93
C SER A 96 6.37 -14.74 2.96
N VAL A 97 6.18 -15.38 1.80
CA VAL A 97 6.24 -16.83 1.65
C VAL A 97 7.66 -17.36 1.91
N ARG A 98 8.69 -16.69 1.40
CA ARG A 98 10.10 -17.03 1.71
C ARG A 98 10.41 -16.93 3.20
N ALA A 99 9.91 -15.88 3.87
CA ALA A 99 10.10 -15.69 5.30
C ALA A 99 9.40 -16.77 6.12
N MET A 100 8.19 -17.17 5.74
CA MET A 100 7.46 -18.27 6.39
C MET A 100 8.24 -19.59 6.28
N TYR A 101 8.61 -20.01 5.07
CA TYR A 101 9.38 -21.25 4.88
C TYR A 101 10.78 -21.17 5.52
N GLY A 102 11.43 -20.01 5.50
CA GLY A 102 12.69 -19.77 6.19
C GLY A 102 12.59 -19.91 7.70
N THR A 103 11.45 -19.52 8.29
CA THR A 103 11.20 -19.68 9.72
C THR A 103 10.94 -21.14 10.08
N VAL A 104 10.10 -21.84 9.31
CA VAL A 104 9.84 -23.26 9.54
C VAL A 104 11.11 -24.09 9.36
N SER A 105 11.93 -23.78 8.35
CA SER A 105 13.21 -24.46 8.16
C SER A 105 14.21 -24.16 9.28
N LEU A 106 14.23 -22.94 9.82
CA LEU A 106 15.04 -22.60 10.99
C LEU A 106 14.68 -23.48 12.19
N ILE A 107 13.38 -23.60 12.48
CA ILE A 107 12.85 -24.45 13.55
C ILE A 107 13.25 -25.91 13.31
N ALA A 108 13.09 -26.41 12.08
CA ALA A 108 13.45 -27.79 11.74
C ALA A 108 14.95 -28.07 11.91
N VAL A 109 15.82 -27.15 11.48
CA VAL A 109 17.27 -27.27 11.67
C VAL A 109 17.63 -27.23 13.16
N PHE A 110 16.98 -26.36 13.92
CA PHE A 110 17.18 -26.28 15.36
C PHE A 110 16.77 -27.58 16.04
N MET A 111 15.59 -28.13 15.70
CA MET A 111 15.12 -29.43 16.19
C MET A 111 16.09 -30.56 15.83
N TRP A 112 16.62 -30.58 14.61
CA TRP A 112 17.60 -31.57 14.17
C TRP A 112 18.89 -31.50 15.01
N VAL A 113 19.43 -30.30 15.20
CA VAL A 113 20.67 -30.11 15.97
C VAL A 113 20.48 -30.40 17.45
N SER A 114 19.28 -30.13 17.99
CA SER A 114 18.95 -30.40 19.39
C SER A 114 18.47 -31.83 19.66
N ALA A 115 18.31 -32.67 18.64
CA ALA A 115 17.74 -34.01 18.80
C ALA A 115 18.65 -34.99 19.57
N ASN A 116 19.95 -34.72 19.63
CA ASN A 116 20.94 -35.56 20.31
C ASN A 116 21.80 -34.70 21.25
N GLU A 117 21.99 -35.18 22.49
CA GLU A 117 22.78 -34.47 23.51
C GLU A 117 24.24 -34.25 23.07
N GLU A 118 24.83 -35.20 22.33
CA GLU A 118 26.19 -35.05 21.82
C GLU A 118 26.28 -33.93 20.76
N ASP A 119 25.32 -33.90 19.82
CA ASP A 119 25.26 -32.88 18.77
C ASP A 119 24.93 -31.50 19.38
N TRP A 120 24.08 -31.45 20.40
CA TRP A 120 23.76 -30.23 21.13
C TRP A 120 24.95 -29.66 21.89
N LYS A 121 25.76 -30.52 22.54
CA LYS A 121 27.02 -30.11 23.17
C LYS A 121 27.99 -29.53 22.14
N LYS A 122 28.19 -30.23 21.02
CA LYS A 122 29.06 -29.78 19.92
C LYS A 122 28.56 -28.48 19.28
N PHE A 123 27.25 -28.28 19.21
CA PHE A 123 26.64 -27.05 18.69
C PHE A 123 26.88 -25.85 19.60
N LYS A 124 26.73 -26.02 20.93
CA LYS A 124 26.95 -24.95 21.91
C LYS A 124 28.43 -24.64 22.14
N GLN A 125 29.32 -25.61 21.92
CA GLN A 125 30.73 -25.51 22.28
C GLN A 125 31.43 -24.26 21.72
N PRO A 126 31.25 -23.84 20.45
CA PRO A 126 31.84 -22.60 19.95
C PRO A 126 31.36 -21.34 20.70
N ILE A 127 30.08 -21.29 21.06
CA ILE A 127 29.50 -20.17 21.82
C ILE A 127 30.10 -20.13 23.22
N MET A 128 30.13 -21.27 23.90
CA MET A 128 30.70 -21.37 25.25
C MET A 128 32.18 -21.03 25.27
N ASN A 129 32.95 -21.49 24.28
CA ASN A 129 34.38 -21.16 24.15
C ASN A 129 34.65 -19.65 24.08
N ILE A 130 33.77 -18.90 23.39
CA ILE A 130 33.85 -17.43 23.29
C ILE A 130 33.46 -16.79 24.63
N LEU A 131 32.38 -17.27 25.26
CA LEU A 131 31.87 -16.72 26.52
C LEU A 131 32.81 -16.97 27.71
N ASP A 132 33.35 -18.19 27.80
CA ASP A 132 34.30 -18.61 28.84
C ASP A 132 35.62 -17.84 28.74
N ALA A 133 35.95 -17.34 27.55
CA ALA A 133 37.04 -16.39 27.31
C ALA A 133 38.38 -16.81 27.95
N GLN A 134 38.68 -18.11 27.91
CA GLN A 134 39.88 -18.68 28.54
C GLN A 134 41.17 -18.29 27.83
N SER A 135 41.13 -18.11 26.50
CA SER A 135 42.27 -17.65 25.69
C SER A 135 42.21 -16.14 25.42
N GLY A 136 43.36 -15.51 25.17
CA GLY A 136 43.44 -14.10 24.80
C GLY A 136 42.63 -13.76 23.53
N ALA A 137 42.62 -14.66 22.55
CA ALA A 137 41.80 -14.51 21.34
C ALA A 137 40.30 -14.60 21.64
N ASN A 138 39.87 -15.51 22.52
CA ASN A 138 38.45 -15.63 22.88
C ASN A 138 37.97 -14.43 23.70
N LYS A 139 38.83 -13.82 24.54
CA LYS A 139 38.55 -12.53 25.21
C LYS A 139 38.30 -11.42 24.20
N LEU A 140 39.16 -11.28 23.19
CA LEU A 140 39.00 -10.29 22.13
C LEU A 140 37.67 -10.49 21.38
N LEU A 141 37.38 -11.73 20.97
CA LEU A 141 36.12 -12.07 20.29
C LEU A 141 34.90 -11.77 21.17
N ARG A 142 34.94 -12.09 22.47
CA ARG A 142 33.85 -11.78 23.40
C ARG A 142 33.57 -10.29 23.47
N TYR A 143 34.59 -9.45 23.63
CA TYR A 143 34.41 -8.00 23.64
C TYR A 143 33.88 -7.49 22.30
N ALA A 144 34.41 -8.00 21.19
CA ALA A 144 33.93 -7.67 19.85
C ALA A 144 32.44 -7.99 19.71
N TYR A 145 31.99 -9.19 20.08
CA TYR A 145 30.58 -9.56 20.00
C TYR A 145 29.69 -8.73 20.93
N LEU A 146 30.11 -8.47 22.17
CA LEU A 146 29.33 -7.69 23.15
C LEU A 146 29.13 -6.23 22.72
N VAL A 147 30.04 -5.66 21.93
CA VAL A 147 29.92 -4.31 21.38
C VAL A 147 29.21 -4.32 20.02
N LEU A 148 29.60 -5.22 19.12
CA LEU A 148 29.05 -5.27 17.76
C LEU A 148 27.58 -5.68 17.74
N LEU A 149 27.14 -6.64 18.56
CA LEU A 149 25.74 -7.08 18.54
C LEU A 149 24.76 -5.93 18.85
N PRO A 150 24.90 -5.18 19.97
CA PRO A 150 24.03 -4.04 20.25
C PRO A 150 24.07 -2.96 19.17
N VAL A 151 25.26 -2.66 18.62
CA VAL A 151 25.41 -1.66 17.55
C VAL A 151 24.72 -2.10 16.27
N LEU A 152 24.88 -3.36 15.87
CA LEU A 152 24.22 -3.92 14.68
C LEU A 152 22.70 -3.98 14.85
N ILE A 153 22.22 -4.44 16.01
CA ILE A 153 20.79 -4.48 16.32
C ILE A 153 20.23 -3.05 16.33
N GLY A 154 20.90 -2.12 17.01
CA GLY A 154 20.49 -0.71 17.05
C GLY A 154 20.46 -0.07 15.67
N GLY A 155 21.49 -0.28 14.85
CA GLY A 155 21.56 0.23 13.48
C GLY A 155 20.52 -0.38 12.54
N PHE A 156 20.24 -1.69 12.68
CA PHE A 156 19.18 -2.36 11.93
C PHE A 156 17.80 -1.86 12.36
N SER A 157 17.53 -1.78 13.66
CA SER A 157 16.27 -1.27 14.20
C SER A 157 16.05 0.19 13.81
N TYR A 158 17.08 1.03 13.86
CA TYR A 158 17.00 2.41 13.38
C TYR A 158 16.61 2.46 11.89
N ASN A 159 17.30 1.73 11.02
CA ASN A 159 16.96 1.70 9.59
C ASN A 159 15.59 1.10 9.29
N ALA A 160 15.11 0.17 10.11
CA ALA A 160 13.80 -0.47 9.95
C ALA A 160 12.65 0.40 10.48
N MET A 161 12.88 1.19 11.53
CA MET A 161 11.86 1.98 12.22
C MET A 161 11.88 3.46 11.86
N VAL A 162 12.96 3.97 11.27
CA VAL A 162 13.02 5.37 10.83
C VAL A 162 11.90 5.61 9.82
N PRO A 163 10.97 6.55 10.08
CA PRO A 163 9.88 6.83 9.16
C PRO A 163 10.45 7.29 7.82
N LYS A 164 10.12 6.56 6.75
CA LYS A 164 10.40 7.00 5.39
C LYS A 164 9.19 7.78 4.91
N SER A 165 9.41 9.06 4.58
CA SER A 165 8.43 9.86 3.85
C SER A 165 8.46 9.44 2.39
N GLU A 166 8.00 8.23 2.10
CA GLU A 166 7.75 7.79 0.73
C GLU A 166 6.34 8.27 0.36
N GLU A 167 6.22 8.94 -0.78
CA GLU A 167 4.93 9.30 -1.35
C GLU A 167 4.13 8.00 -1.57
N PRO A 168 2.84 7.94 -1.18
CA PRO A 168 2.05 6.74 -1.39
C PRO A 168 2.06 6.34 -2.88
N ILE A 169 2.66 5.19 -3.19
CA ILE A 169 2.64 4.55 -4.52
C ILE A 169 1.30 3.89 -4.84
N GLU A 170 0.37 3.89 -3.89
CA GLU A 170 -1.05 3.67 -4.19
C GLU A 170 -1.42 4.64 -5.30
N LEU A 171 -1.78 4.11 -6.47
CA LEU A 171 -2.42 4.88 -7.54
C LEU A 171 -3.61 5.55 -6.88
N ARG A 172 -3.45 6.82 -6.53
CA ARG A 172 -4.47 7.59 -5.84
C ARG A 172 -5.72 7.51 -6.70
N THR A 173 -6.70 6.72 -6.28
CA THR A 173 -8.05 6.83 -6.81
C THR A 173 -8.52 8.20 -6.35
N VAL A 174 -8.31 9.20 -7.22
CA VAL A 174 -8.60 10.61 -6.94
C VAL A 174 -10.06 10.83 -6.53
N HIS A 175 -10.92 9.84 -6.82
CA HIS A 175 -12.30 9.76 -6.37
C HIS A 175 -12.58 8.37 -5.78
N PRO A 176 -12.89 8.27 -4.47
CA PRO A 176 -13.38 7.03 -3.90
C PRO A 176 -14.73 6.65 -4.50
N ALA A 177 -15.07 5.36 -4.54
CA ALA A 177 -16.39 4.94 -4.98
C ALA A 177 -17.45 5.44 -3.96
N PRO A 178 -18.49 6.17 -4.39
CA PRO A 178 -19.58 6.55 -3.49
C PRO A 178 -20.34 5.31 -3.01
N PRO A 179 -20.93 5.35 -1.79
CA PRO A 179 -21.86 4.32 -1.37
C PRO A 179 -23.12 4.31 -2.25
N ALA A 180 -23.91 3.24 -2.19
CA ALA A 180 -25.20 3.19 -2.90
C ALA A 180 -26.19 4.25 -2.40
N SER A 181 -26.14 4.59 -1.12
CA SER A 181 -26.99 5.63 -0.54
C SER A 181 -26.30 6.35 0.61
N THR A 182 -26.83 7.52 0.95
CA THR A 182 -26.41 8.28 2.12
C THR A 182 -27.63 8.79 2.90
N LYS A 183 -27.51 8.89 4.22
CA LYS A 183 -28.56 9.42 5.10
C LYS A 183 -28.13 10.79 5.61
N VAL A 184 -28.89 11.83 5.28
CA VAL A 184 -28.65 13.21 5.71
C VAL A 184 -29.93 13.71 6.37
N HIS A 185 -29.83 14.25 7.58
CA HIS A 185 -30.99 14.74 8.38
C HIS A 185 -32.17 13.76 8.47
N GLY A 186 -31.87 12.47 8.64
CA GLY A 186 -32.92 11.46 8.76
C GLY A 186 -33.46 10.92 7.44
N LYS A 187 -33.20 11.59 6.30
CA LYS A 187 -33.67 11.20 4.97
C LYS A 187 -32.59 10.43 4.20
N THR A 188 -32.99 9.35 3.53
CA THR A 188 -32.10 8.52 2.71
C THR A 188 -32.13 8.99 1.26
N TYR A 189 -30.94 9.14 0.66
CA TYR A 189 -30.73 9.52 -0.73
C TYR A 189 -29.98 8.42 -1.46
N THR A 190 -30.56 7.89 -2.54
CA THR A 190 -29.88 6.94 -3.42
C THR A 190 -28.99 7.72 -4.39
N LEU A 191 -27.66 7.55 -4.29
CA LEU A 191 -26.73 8.43 -4.98
C LEU A 191 -26.75 8.25 -6.51
N GLN A 192 -27.19 7.10 -7.01
CA GLN A 192 -27.30 6.82 -8.44
C GLN A 192 -28.49 7.52 -9.09
N THR A 193 -29.57 7.78 -8.34
CA THR A 193 -30.85 8.24 -8.93
C THR A 193 -31.35 9.57 -8.41
N ALA A 194 -30.81 10.05 -7.28
CA ALA A 194 -31.18 11.36 -6.76
C ALA A 194 -30.71 12.47 -7.73
N GLN A 195 -31.51 13.53 -7.80
CA GLN A 195 -31.23 14.72 -8.62
C GLN A 195 -31.33 15.96 -7.75
N ASN A 196 -30.60 17.01 -8.12
CA ASN A 196 -30.68 18.28 -7.42
C ASN A 196 -32.07 18.93 -7.67
N PRO A 197 -32.91 19.11 -6.64
CA PRO A 197 -34.28 19.59 -6.80
C PRO A 197 -34.36 21.05 -7.25
N TYR A 198 -33.24 21.79 -7.23
CA TYR A 198 -33.18 23.20 -7.59
C TYR A 198 -32.73 23.47 -9.04
N ARG A 199 -32.51 22.42 -9.84
CA ARG A 199 -32.34 22.54 -11.29
C ARG A 199 -33.69 22.78 -11.96
N VAL A 200 -34.25 23.96 -11.74
CA VAL A 200 -35.60 24.31 -12.18
C VAL A 200 -35.63 25.50 -13.14
N ASN A 201 -36.59 25.46 -14.05
CA ASN A 201 -36.91 26.56 -14.95
C ASN A 201 -37.67 27.69 -14.23
N LEU A 202 -38.12 28.69 -14.99
CA LEU A 202 -38.85 29.85 -14.45
C LEU A 202 -40.22 29.49 -13.87
N GLU A 203 -40.84 28.39 -14.32
CA GLU A 203 -42.09 27.84 -13.80
C GLU A 203 -41.89 26.97 -12.55
N GLY A 204 -40.64 26.78 -12.10
CA GLY A 204 -40.30 25.95 -10.94
C GLY A 204 -40.33 24.45 -11.22
N LYS A 205 -40.40 24.04 -12.49
CA LYS A 205 -40.33 22.62 -12.89
C LYS A 205 -38.88 22.22 -13.13
N PHE A 206 -38.54 20.96 -12.83
CA PHE A 206 -37.21 20.42 -13.07
C PHE A 206 -36.87 20.48 -14.57
N ASP A 207 -35.74 21.09 -14.90
CA ASP A 207 -35.26 21.31 -16.26
C ASP A 207 -33.73 21.40 -16.29
N GLN A 208 -33.11 20.29 -16.70
CA GLN A 208 -31.65 20.17 -16.79
C GLN A 208 -31.09 21.00 -17.95
N GLU A 209 -31.79 21.03 -19.09
CA GLU A 209 -31.35 21.75 -20.29
C GLU A 209 -31.34 23.26 -20.02
N TYR A 210 -32.39 23.78 -19.41
CA TYR A 210 -32.45 25.17 -18.96
C TYR A 210 -31.33 25.49 -17.97
N SER A 211 -31.11 24.64 -16.96
CA SER A 211 -30.07 24.88 -15.95
C SER A 211 -28.67 24.89 -16.59
N ASN A 212 -28.38 23.92 -17.46
CA ASN A 212 -27.12 23.85 -18.19
C ASN A 212 -26.95 25.06 -19.13
N ALA A 213 -28.00 25.47 -19.82
CA ALA A 213 -27.96 26.64 -20.69
C ALA A 213 -27.59 27.93 -19.94
N ASN A 214 -27.76 27.99 -18.61
CA ASN A 214 -27.48 29.17 -17.77
C ASN A 214 -26.17 29.09 -16.95
N ILE A 215 -25.35 28.06 -17.16
CA ILE A 215 -24.01 27.96 -16.56
C ILE A 215 -23.05 28.96 -17.24
N VAL A 216 -22.03 29.42 -16.50
CA VAL A 216 -21.06 30.39 -17.01
C VAL A 216 -20.26 29.83 -18.18
N GLU A 217 -19.90 30.68 -19.12
CA GLU A 217 -19.02 30.30 -20.24
C GLU A 217 -17.56 30.46 -19.82
N GLN A 218 -16.73 29.44 -20.08
CA GLN A 218 -15.29 29.45 -19.82
C GLN A 218 -14.53 30.27 -20.89
N GLY A 219 -14.85 31.55 -21.04
CA GLY A 219 -14.18 32.49 -21.96
C GLY A 219 -13.29 33.50 -21.25
N MET A 220 -12.23 33.99 -21.91
CA MET A 220 -11.42 35.09 -21.36
C MET A 220 -12.28 36.35 -21.16
N GLY A 221 -12.54 36.69 -19.90
CA GLY A 221 -13.06 38.01 -19.51
C GLY A 221 -14.59 38.17 -19.52
N ARG A 222 -15.39 37.10 -19.63
CA ARG A 222 -16.85 37.16 -19.37
C ARG A 222 -17.30 35.99 -18.52
N LEU A 223 -17.82 36.34 -17.34
CA LEU A 223 -18.12 35.43 -16.23
C LEU A 223 -19.55 34.87 -16.26
N MET A 224 -20.42 35.27 -17.21
CA MET A 224 -21.84 34.87 -17.25
C MET A 224 -22.41 35.06 -18.66
N LYS A 225 -23.41 34.26 -19.04
CA LYS A 225 -24.16 34.46 -20.29
C LYS A 225 -25.06 35.71 -20.21
N PRO A 226 -25.41 36.34 -21.35
CA PRO A 226 -26.38 37.41 -21.37
C PRO A 226 -27.68 37.00 -20.67
N ASN A 227 -28.20 37.85 -19.80
CA ASN A 227 -29.42 37.63 -19.00
C ASN A 227 -29.37 36.42 -18.02
N ALA A 228 -28.18 35.90 -17.72
CA ALA A 228 -27.99 34.80 -16.78
C ALA A 228 -27.21 35.25 -15.53
N ASN A 229 -27.56 36.42 -14.96
CA ASN A 229 -26.90 36.98 -13.78
C ASN A 229 -27.64 36.56 -12.49
N PRO A 230 -27.05 35.69 -11.64
CA PRO A 230 -27.64 35.33 -10.34
C PRO A 230 -27.83 36.52 -9.39
N TRP A 231 -27.00 37.55 -9.53
CA TRP A 231 -27.01 38.73 -8.67
C TRP A 231 -28.03 39.78 -9.11
N ASP A 232 -28.81 39.52 -10.16
CA ASP A 232 -29.97 40.34 -10.47
C ASP A 232 -31.04 40.16 -9.37
N LYS A 233 -31.56 41.26 -8.85
CA LYS A 233 -32.64 41.27 -7.85
C LYS A 233 -33.88 40.49 -8.33
N ASP A 234 -34.12 40.48 -9.64
CA ASP A 234 -35.27 39.85 -10.28
C ASP A 234 -34.98 38.42 -10.77
N ALA A 235 -33.80 37.86 -10.46
CA ALA A 235 -33.45 36.48 -10.80
C ALA A 235 -34.44 35.47 -10.19
N LYS A 236 -34.89 34.52 -11.01
CA LYS A 236 -35.86 33.48 -10.67
C LYS A 236 -35.34 32.09 -11.04
N GLY A 237 -36.00 31.04 -10.55
CA GLY A 237 -35.65 29.65 -10.84
C GLY A 237 -34.21 29.32 -10.47
N TYR A 238 -33.53 28.58 -11.35
CA TYR A 238 -32.13 28.16 -11.20
C TYR A 238 -31.18 29.28 -10.73
N LEU A 239 -31.19 30.46 -11.37
CA LEU A 239 -30.25 31.55 -11.07
C LEU A 239 -30.44 32.13 -9.66
N LYS A 240 -31.68 32.16 -9.16
CA LYS A 240 -31.95 32.54 -7.76
C LYS A 240 -31.25 31.58 -6.79
N TYR A 241 -31.34 30.28 -7.05
CA TYR A 241 -30.74 29.26 -6.19
C TYR A 241 -29.22 29.20 -6.32
N VAL A 242 -28.66 29.55 -7.48
CA VAL A 242 -27.22 29.77 -7.65
C VAL A 242 -26.74 30.93 -6.76
N ARG A 243 -27.47 32.06 -6.70
CA ARG A 243 -27.14 33.16 -5.79
C ARG A 243 -27.13 32.72 -4.33
N GLU A 244 -28.21 32.07 -3.89
CA GLU A 244 -28.33 31.58 -2.52
C GLU A 244 -27.20 30.59 -2.17
N GLY A 245 -26.85 29.70 -3.11
CA GLY A 245 -25.72 28.78 -2.97
C GLY A 245 -24.36 29.48 -2.87
N GLY A 246 -24.15 30.53 -3.67
CA GLY A 246 -22.93 31.33 -3.66
C GLY A 246 -22.75 32.09 -2.36
N GLU A 247 -23.82 32.67 -1.80
CA GLU A 247 -23.78 33.32 -0.48
C GLU A 247 -23.30 32.35 0.60
N ILE A 248 -23.81 31.12 0.61
CA ILE A 248 -23.39 30.08 1.56
C ILE A 248 -21.93 29.67 1.30
N PHE A 249 -21.53 29.47 0.04
CA PHE A 249 -20.17 29.08 -0.33
C PHE A 249 -19.14 30.11 0.16
N PHE A 250 -19.38 31.41 -0.05
CA PHE A 250 -18.46 32.46 0.37
C PHE A 250 -18.42 32.65 1.89
N GLN A 251 -19.51 32.35 2.59
CA GLN A 251 -19.52 32.37 4.06
C GLN A 251 -18.75 31.20 4.69
N ASN A 252 -18.66 30.05 4.00
CA ASN A 252 -18.28 28.79 4.65
C ASN A 252 -17.13 28.04 3.94
N CYS A 253 -17.19 27.91 2.63
CA CYS A 253 -16.36 26.98 1.85
C CYS A 253 -15.14 27.66 1.22
N HIS A 254 -15.30 28.93 0.84
CA HIS A 254 -14.30 29.72 0.12
C HIS A 254 -12.93 29.76 0.82
N PHE A 255 -12.89 29.82 2.16
CA PHE A 255 -11.65 29.89 2.93
C PHE A 255 -10.69 28.73 2.66
N CYS A 256 -11.20 27.56 2.27
CA CYS A 256 -10.38 26.41 1.87
C CYS A 256 -10.38 26.22 0.36
N HIS A 257 -11.52 26.37 -0.30
CA HIS A 257 -11.66 26.05 -1.73
C HIS A 257 -11.25 27.19 -2.69
N GLY A 258 -11.03 28.42 -2.21
CA GLY A 258 -10.62 29.58 -3.00
C GLY A 258 -11.78 30.29 -3.72
N ASP A 259 -11.57 31.55 -4.13
CA ASP A 259 -12.63 32.40 -4.73
C ASP A 259 -13.10 31.82 -6.06
N ASN A 260 -12.13 31.30 -6.80
CA ASN A 260 -12.33 30.67 -8.11
C ASN A 260 -12.50 29.15 -8.01
N LEU A 261 -12.77 28.61 -6.81
CA LEU A 261 -12.87 27.16 -6.55
C LEU A 261 -11.63 26.35 -6.99
N ASN A 262 -10.45 26.97 -6.97
CA ASN A 262 -9.21 26.38 -7.45
C ASN A 262 -8.43 25.58 -6.39
N GLY A 263 -9.02 25.36 -5.21
CA GLY A 263 -8.40 24.66 -4.08
C GLY A 263 -7.30 25.47 -3.39
N ARG A 264 -7.21 26.80 -3.64
CA ARG A 264 -6.18 27.69 -3.10
C ARG A 264 -6.78 28.79 -2.21
N GLY A 265 -7.74 28.42 -1.35
CA GLY A 265 -8.25 29.33 -0.33
C GLY A 265 -7.20 29.68 0.73
N LEU A 266 -7.48 30.71 1.54
CA LEU A 266 -6.59 31.21 2.61
C LEU A 266 -6.03 30.09 3.49
N HIS A 267 -6.85 29.09 3.83
CA HIS A 267 -6.48 27.96 4.71
C HIS A 267 -6.08 26.69 3.96
N ALA A 268 -6.09 26.67 2.62
CA ALA A 268 -5.84 25.46 1.83
C ALA A 268 -4.48 24.82 2.15
N PHE A 269 -3.44 25.66 2.28
CA PHE A 269 -2.05 25.22 2.45
C PHE A 269 -1.73 24.69 3.85
N ALA A 270 -2.68 24.74 4.79
CA ALA A 270 -2.56 24.09 6.08
C ALA A 270 -2.78 22.56 6.01
N PHE A 271 -3.23 22.05 4.86
CA PHE A 271 -3.63 20.66 4.68
C PHE A 271 -2.85 19.98 3.57
N ASN A 272 -2.53 18.69 3.77
CA ASN A 272 -1.94 17.83 2.75
C ASN A 272 -2.77 16.53 2.67
N PRO A 273 -3.47 16.25 1.56
CA PRO A 273 -3.56 17.07 0.35
C PRO A 273 -4.36 18.36 0.54
N ILE A 274 -4.05 19.39 -0.28
CA ILE A 274 -4.89 20.59 -0.38
C ILE A 274 -6.28 20.24 -0.96
N PRO A 275 -7.30 21.09 -0.76
CA PRO A 275 -8.61 20.90 -1.37
C PRO A 275 -8.53 20.75 -2.90
N ALA A 276 -9.45 19.98 -3.47
CA ALA A 276 -9.46 19.71 -4.91
C ALA A 276 -9.67 20.99 -5.73
N ASN A 277 -8.98 21.07 -6.87
CA ASN A 277 -9.12 22.18 -7.81
C ASN A 277 -10.30 21.94 -8.75
N PHE A 278 -11.45 22.55 -8.48
CA PHE A 278 -12.66 22.35 -9.28
C PHE A 278 -12.63 23.04 -10.65
N THR A 279 -11.62 23.87 -10.93
CA THR A 279 -11.43 24.45 -12.27
C THR A 279 -10.72 23.49 -13.22
N ASP A 280 -10.25 22.34 -12.74
CA ASP A 280 -9.63 21.30 -13.56
C ASP A 280 -10.72 20.34 -14.10
N PRO A 281 -10.77 20.08 -15.42
CA PRO A 281 -11.81 19.24 -16.03
C PRO A 281 -11.75 17.77 -15.59
N GLY A 282 -10.64 17.33 -14.99
CA GLY A 282 -10.47 16.02 -14.38
C GLY A 282 -11.06 15.89 -12.97
N THR A 283 -11.72 16.93 -12.44
CA THR A 283 -12.26 16.95 -11.07
C THR A 283 -13.79 16.94 -11.03
N ILE A 284 -14.43 18.04 -10.66
CA ILE A 284 -15.88 18.14 -10.43
C ILE A 284 -16.70 17.78 -11.68
N ALA A 285 -16.16 18.03 -12.87
CA ALA A 285 -16.79 17.69 -14.15
C ALA A 285 -16.92 16.16 -14.39
N GLN A 286 -16.08 15.35 -13.73
CA GLN A 286 -16.15 13.88 -13.82
C GLN A 286 -17.15 13.27 -12.82
N LEU A 287 -17.71 14.11 -11.94
CA LEU A 287 -18.52 13.70 -10.81
C LEU A 287 -20.00 14.06 -11.01
N GLN A 288 -20.85 13.29 -10.35
CA GLN A 288 -22.28 13.56 -10.29
C GLN A 288 -22.58 14.48 -9.10
N GLU A 289 -23.63 15.29 -9.18
CA GLU A 289 -24.00 16.18 -8.06
C GLU A 289 -24.28 15.41 -6.77
N THR A 290 -24.81 14.19 -6.86
CA THR A 290 -25.06 13.32 -5.71
C THR A 290 -23.78 12.89 -5.01
N PHE A 291 -22.69 12.70 -5.75
CA PHE A 291 -21.37 12.46 -5.17
C PHE A 291 -20.91 13.68 -4.37
N ILE A 292 -21.06 14.89 -4.93
CA ILE A 292 -20.70 16.14 -4.26
C ILE A 292 -21.58 16.36 -3.03
N PHE A 293 -22.88 16.10 -3.12
CA PHE A 293 -23.82 16.15 -1.99
C PHE A 293 -23.37 15.25 -0.85
N TRP A 294 -23.00 14.01 -1.14
CA TRP A 294 -22.45 13.09 -0.14
C TRP A 294 -21.14 13.62 0.47
N ARG A 295 -20.21 14.13 -0.35
CA ARG A 295 -18.94 14.68 0.12
C ARG A 295 -19.11 15.91 1.01
N ILE A 296 -20.02 16.82 0.67
CA ILE A 296 -20.31 18.00 1.48
C ILE A 296 -20.99 17.57 2.79
N ALA A 297 -22.03 16.73 2.71
CA ALA A 297 -22.78 16.31 3.88
C ALA A 297 -21.89 15.58 4.91
N LYS A 298 -21.05 14.64 4.45
CA LYS A 298 -20.25 13.78 5.34
C LYS A 298 -18.84 14.30 5.62
N GLY A 299 -18.29 15.17 4.77
CA GLY A 299 -16.92 15.65 4.92
C GLY A 299 -15.89 14.52 4.76
N GLY A 300 -14.81 14.57 5.55
CA GLY A 300 -13.78 13.52 5.62
C GLY A 300 -13.98 12.52 6.76
N ILE A 301 -14.40 13.00 7.94
CA ILE A 301 -14.50 12.17 9.15
C ILE A 301 -15.68 11.20 9.04
N GLY A 302 -15.42 9.90 9.19
CA GLY A 302 -16.46 8.86 9.20
C GLY A 302 -16.84 8.29 7.84
N LEU A 303 -16.09 8.59 6.77
CA LEU A 303 -16.24 7.89 5.49
C LEU A 303 -15.61 6.48 5.53
N PRO A 304 -16.05 5.55 4.65
CA PRO A 304 -15.40 4.24 4.49
C PRO A 304 -13.91 4.39 4.19
N ASN A 305 -13.08 3.38 4.52
CA ASN A 305 -11.63 3.45 4.31
C ASN A 305 -11.25 3.69 2.84
N GLU A 306 -12.07 3.18 1.92
CA GLU A 306 -11.95 3.38 0.47
C GLU A 306 -12.12 4.86 0.08
N GLY A 307 -12.78 5.64 0.94
CA GLY A 307 -13.02 7.08 0.91
C GLY A 307 -11.81 7.98 1.18
N PHE A 308 -10.68 7.38 1.58
CA PHE A 308 -9.53 8.03 2.18
C PHE A 308 -9.93 9.12 3.22
N PRO A 309 -10.77 8.80 4.22
CA PRO A 309 -11.32 9.74 5.20
C PRO A 309 -10.23 10.51 5.95
N TRP A 310 -9.12 9.86 6.27
CA TRP A 310 -7.98 10.46 6.98
C TRP A 310 -7.21 11.49 6.14
N ALA A 311 -7.43 11.52 4.82
CA ALA A 311 -6.79 12.46 3.89
C ALA A 311 -7.68 13.66 3.53
N SER A 312 -8.82 13.83 4.19
CA SER A 312 -9.70 14.98 4.01
C SER A 312 -10.05 15.61 5.35
N VAL A 313 -9.74 16.90 5.50
CA VAL A 313 -10.10 17.71 6.67
C VAL A 313 -11.45 18.40 6.51
N MET A 314 -12.17 18.11 5.41
CA MET A 314 -13.45 18.74 5.13
C MET A 314 -14.44 18.38 6.25
N PRO A 315 -15.06 19.37 6.93
CA PRO A 315 -15.97 19.09 8.02
C PRO A 315 -17.27 18.45 7.50
N PRO A 316 -17.99 17.69 8.34
CA PRO A 316 -19.31 17.14 7.99
C PRO A 316 -20.35 18.27 7.99
N TRP A 317 -20.57 18.90 6.83
CA TRP A 317 -21.44 20.08 6.74
C TRP A 317 -22.91 19.78 7.03
N GLU A 318 -23.34 18.52 7.04
CA GLU A 318 -24.69 18.19 7.51
C GLU A 318 -24.94 18.60 8.98
N GLN A 319 -23.91 18.90 9.75
CA GLN A 319 -24.08 19.41 11.12
C GLN A 319 -24.36 20.92 11.18
N HIS A 320 -24.13 21.63 10.07
CA HIS A 320 -24.18 23.10 10.02
C HIS A 320 -25.11 23.64 8.93
N LEU A 321 -25.35 22.87 7.88
CA LEU A 321 -26.17 23.23 6.73
C LEU A 321 -27.35 22.27 6.60
N THR A 322 -28.49 22.82 6.19
CA THR A 322 -29.65 22.08 5.72
C THR A 322 -29.36 21.36 4.40
N VAL A 323 -30.14 20.30 4.13
CA VAL A 323 -30.12 19.60 2.82
C VAL A 323 -30.27 20.60 1.66
N ASP A 324 -31.16 21.56 1.82
CA ASP A 324 -31.50 22.54 0.78
C ASP A 324 -30.32 23.47 0.49
N GLU A 325 -29.64 23.92 1.54
CA GLU A 325 -28.42 24.73 1.44
C GLU A 325 -27.29 23.98 0.74
N ILE A 326 -27.06 22.71 1.10
CA ILE A 326 -26.04 21.87 0.45
C ILE A 326 -26.32 21.76 -1.06
N TRP A 327 -27.57 21.48 -1.45
CA TRP A 327 -27.91 21.39 -2.88
C TRP A 327 -27.70 22.70 -3.63
N LYS A 328 -27.98 23.84 -3.00
CA LYS A 328 -27.74 25.16 -3.60
C LYS A 328 -26.26 25.47 -3.75
N VAL A 329 -25.43 25.13 -2.77
CA VAL A 329 -23.96 25.27 -2.87
C VAL A 329 -23.44 24.49 -4.09
N ILE A 330 -23.92 23.26 -4.30
CA ILE A 330 -23.52 22.45 -5.46
C ILE A 330 -23.91 23.13 -6.78
N LEU A 331 -25.10 23.75 -6.86
CA LEU A 331 -25.48 24.52 -8.05
C LEU A 331 -24.50 25.65 -8.33
N PHE A 332 -24.08 26.38 -7.28
CA PHE A 332 -23.09 27.44 -7.41
C PHE A 332 -21.73 26.90 -7.86
N GLU A 333 -21.27 25.78 -7.32
CA GLU A 333 -19.97 25.18 -7.70
C GLU A 333 -19.91 24.85 -9.20
N TYR A 334 -20.93 24.16 -9.72
CA TYR A 334 -21.01 23.85 -11.16
C TYR A 334 -21.24 25.11 -12.00
N TRP A 335 -22.10 26.03 -11.53
CA TRP A 335 -22.33 27.30 -12.21
C TRP A 335 -21.04 28.10 -12.35
N HIS A 336 -20.28 28.29 -11.27
CA HIS A 336 -19.09 29.14 -11.23
C HIS A 336 -17.91 28.52 -11.97
N THR A 337 -17.78 27.18 -11.93
CA THR A 337 -16.70 26.49 -12.65
C THR A 337 -16.96 26.40 -14.15
N GLY A 338 -18.21 26.56 -14.61
CA GLY A 338 -18.56 26.42 -16.03
C GLY A 338 -18.68 24.97 -16.50
N TYR A 339 -18.72 24.02 -15.56
CA TYR A 339 -18.85 22.59 -15.84
C TYR A 339 -20.28 22.10 -15.66
N TYR A 340 -20.60 21.02 -16.36
CA TYR A 340 -21.84 20.29 -16.19
C TYR A 340 -21.57 19.05 -15.34
N PRO A 341 -22.49 18.69 -14.43
CA PRO A 341 -22.36 17.43 -13.70
C PRO A 341 -22.47 16.25 -14.67
N ARG A 342 -21.76 15.17 -14.37
CA ARG A 342 -21.86 13.93 -15.13
C ARG A 342 -23.23 13.29 -14.95
N THR A 343 -23.88 12.95 -16.05
CA THR A 343 -25.12 12.15 -16.11
C THR A 343 -24.81 10.67 -16.36
N TRP A 344 -25.78 9.78 -16.11
CA TRP A 344 -25.66 8.34 -16.40
C TRP A 344 -26.01 7.98 -17.85
N ASP A 345 -26.65 8.92 -18.55
CA ASP A 345 -26.94 8.90 -19.98
C ASP A 345 -25.74 9.49 -20.74
#